data_AF-A0A7V5T823-F1
#
_entry.id   AF-A0A7V5T823-F1
#
_cell.length_a   1.000
_cell.length_b   1.000
_cell.length_c   1.000
_cell.angle_alpha   90.00
_cell.angle_beta   90.00
_cell.angle_gamma   90.00
#
_symmetry.space_group_name_H-M   'P 1'
#
loop_
_entity.id
_entity.type
_entity.pdbx_description
1 polymer ?
#
loop_
_entity_poly.entity_id
_entity_poly.type
_entity_poly.pdbx_seq_one_letter_code
_entity_poly.pdbx_strand_id
1 'polypeptide(L)'
;MPRIVSLIASATEIICALGFEEHLVGRSHECDYPESVRRLPVCTEPKFPVEGWSYEIDARVKAIVRDGLSVYRVREERLRELRPEVIVTQSHCAVCAVSLRDVEEAVCA
;
A
#
# COMPACT_ATOMS: atom_id res chain seq x y z
N MET A 1 -18.52 5.18 -11.84
CA MET A 1 -17.19 5.81 -11.80
C MET A 1 -16.25 4.86 -11.05
N PRO A 2 -14.94 4.81 -11.36
CA PRO A 2 -14.08 3.70 -10.96
C PRO A 2 -13.93 3.58 -9.44
N ARG A 3 -13.84 2.36 -8.93
CA ARG A 3 -13.45 2.06 -7.54
C ARG A 3 -11.93 1.93 -7.44
N ILE A 4 -11.26 2.90 -6.82
CA ILE A 4 -9.80 3.01 -6.83
C ILE A 4 -9.22 2.59 -5.48
N VAL A 5 -8.21 1.74 -5.48
CA VAL A 5 -7.34 1.52 -4.31
C VAL A 5 -5.96 2.07 -4.63
N SER A 6 -5.41 2.90 -3.73
CA SER A 6 -4.07 3.48 -3.88
C SER A 6 -3.11 2.92 -2.83
N LEU A 7 -2.02 2.30 -3.28
CA LEU A 7 -1.09 1.55 -2.43
C LEU A 7 0.26 2.25 -2.21
N ILE A 8 0.38 3.51 -2.64
CA ILE A 8 1.54 4.37 -2.37
C ILE A 8 1.08 5.81 -2.10
N ALA A 9 1.70 6.48 -1.12
CA ALA A 9 1.33 7.84 -0.68
C ALA A 9 1.25 8.84 -1.85
N SER A 10 2.29 8.92 -2.67
CA SER A 10 2.33 9.84 -3.82
C SER A 10 1.18 9.61 -4.80
N ALA A 11 0.80 8.36 -5.06
CA ALA A 11 -0.34 8.07 -5.94
C ALA A 11 -1.66 8.54 -5.32
N THR A 12 -1.85 8.36 -4.01
CA THR A 12 -3.05 8.84 -3.31
C THR A 12 -3.20 10.34 -3.46
N GLU A 13 -2.11 11.09 -3.24
CA GLU A 13 -2.10 12.54 -3.39
C GLU A 13 -2.39 12.99 -4.83
N ILE A 14 -1.80 12.31 -5.82
CA ILE A 14 -2.05 12.57 -7.26
C ILE A 14 -3.52 12.31 -7.61
N ILE A 15 -4.10 11.19 -7.16
CA ILE A 15 -5.50 10.83 -7.41
C ILE A 15 -6.44 11.89 -6.83
N CYS A 16 -6.16 12.35 -5.60
CA CYS A 16 -6.89 13.46 -4.98
C CYS A 16 -6.75 14.76 -5.77
N ALA A 17 -5.52 15.13 -6.17
CA ALA A 17 -5.26 16.34 -6.95
C ALA A 17 -5.95 16.33 -8.33
N LEU A 18 -6.15 15.14 -8.91
CA LEU A 18 -6.89 14.95 -10.17
C LEU A 18 -8.42 14.96 -9.99
N GLY A 19 -8.94 15.18 -8.77
CA GLY A 19 -10.38 15.24 -8.50
C GLY A 19 -11.06 13.88 -8.30
N PHE A 20 -10.28 12.81 -8.08
CA PHE A 20 -10.80 11.45 -7.89
C PHE A 20 -10.83 10.99 -6.44
N GLU A 21 -10.76 11.89 -5.45
CA GLU A 21 -10.77 11.51 -4.03
C GLU A 21 -11.99 10.64 -3.65
N GLU A 22 -13.19 11.02 -4.08
CA GLU A 22 -14.44 10.29 -3.79
C GLU A 22 -14.50 8.89 -4.41
N HIS A 23 -13.55 8.57 -5.29
CA HIS A 23 -13.42 7.26 -5.93
C HIS A 23 -12.47 6.33 -5.20
N LEU A 24 -11.69 6.85 -4.25
CA LEU A 24 -10.84 6.04 -3.41
C LEU A 24 -11.70 5.21 -2.45
N VAL A 25 -11.54 3.89 -2.52
CA VAL A 25 -12.25 2.93 -1.66
C VAL A 25 -11.30 2.24 -0.68
N GLY A 26 -9.99 2.41 -0.84
CA GLY A 26 -8.98 1.86 0.06
C GLY A 26 -7.61 2.48 -0.17
N ARG A 27 -6.75 2.37 0.83
CA ARG A 27 -5.43 3.01 0.86
C ARG A 27 -4.34 2.12 1.47
N SER A 28 -3.07 2.45 1.27
CA SER A 28 -1.99 1.87 2.09
C SER A 28 -2.03 2.39 3.53
N HIS A 29 -1.32 1.71 4.44
CA HIS A 29 -1.18 2.16 5.83
C HIS A 29 -0.49 3.52 5.98
N GLU A 30 0.37 3.91 5.03
CA GLU A 30 1.13 5.17 5.07
C GLU A 30 0.43 6.32 4.35
N CYS A 31 -0.62 6.05 3.56
CA CYS A 31 -1.32 7.10 2.81
C CYS A 31 -2.20 7.92 3.76
N ASP A 32 -1.78 9.10 4.17
CA ASP A 32 -2.45 9.82 5.24
C ASP A 32 -2.84 11.26 4.88
N TYR A 33 -2.61 11.64 3.61
CA TYR A 33 -2.92 12.95 3.03
C TYR A 33 -3.74 12.84 1.72
N PRO A 34 -4.71 13.74 1.48
CA PRO A 34 -5.28 14.69 2.44
C PRO A 34 -5.90 13.97 3.64
N GLU A 35 -6.03 14.63 4.80
CA GLU A 35 -6.49 13.99 6.07
C GLU A 35 -7.77 13.16 5.88
N SER A 36 -8.63 13.61 4.98
CA SER A 36 -9.88 12.96 4.59
C SER A 36 -9.69 11.52 4.08
N VAL A 37 -8.55 11.12 3.52
CA VAL A 37 -8.28 9.73 3.08
C VAL A 37 -8.08 8.78 4.24
N ARG A 38 -7.81 9.27 5.46
CA ARG A 38 -7.65 8.41 6.64
C ARG A 38 -8.92 7.66 7.01
N ARG A 39 -10.09 8.15 6.56
CA ARG A 39 -11.40 7.47 6.67
C ARG A 39 -11.47 6.16 5.90
N LEU A 40 -10.59 5.98 4.90
CA LEU A 40 -10.62 4.83 4.01
C LEU A 40 -9.98 3.59 4.66
N PRO A 41 -10.49 2.39 4.35
CA PRO A 41 -9.89 1.14 4.80
C PRO A 41 -8.42 0.98 4.38
N VAL A 42 -7.61 0.55 5.35
CA VAL A 42 -6.19 0.25 5.15
C VAL A 42 -6.03 -1.15 4.56
N CYS A 43 -5.38 -1.23 3.41
CA CYS A 43 -5.21 -2.42 2.58
C CYS A 43 -3.81 -3.05 2.67
N THR A 44 -2.87 -2.42 3.39
CA THR A 44 -1.50 -2.95 3.56
C THR A 44 -1.03 -2.78 4.99
N GLU A 45 -0.03 -3.56 5.39
CA GLU A 45 0.61 -3.45 6.71
C GLU A 45 2.10 -3.84 6.65
N PRO A 46 2.94 -3.33 7.57
CA PRO A 46 4.33 -3.78 7.70
C PRO A 46 4.43 -5.26 8.09
N LYS A 47 5.41 -5.99 7.55
CA LYS A 47 5.73 -7.38 7.97
C LYS A 47 6.64 -7.45 9.21
N PHE A 48 7.00 -6.31 9.79
CA PHE A 48 7.94 -6.19 10.90
C PHE A 48 7.45 -5.13 11.89
N PRO A 49 7.84 -5.23 13.18
CA PRO A 49 7.57 -4.18 14.16
C PRO A 49 8.26 -2.87 13.74
N VAL A 50 7.51 -1.78 13.69
CA VAL A 50 8.00 -0.46 13.27
C VAL A 50 8.55 0.37 14.43
N GLU A 51 8.50 -0.18 15.64
CA GLU A 51 9.06 0.40 16.86
C GLU A 51 10.54 0.07 17.02
N GLY A 52 11.31 1.03 17.56
CA GLY A 52 12.72 0.86 17.87
C GLY A 52 13.59 1.96 17.26
N TRP A 53 14.89 1.78 17.40
CA TRP A 53 15.87 2.70 16.81
C TRP A 53 16.00 2.46 15.30
N SER A 54 16.39 3.50 14.57
CA SER A 54 16.54 3.43 13.11
C SER A 54 17.46 2.31 12.64
N TYR A 55 18.54 2.00 13.39
CA TYR A 55 19.44 0.90 13.05
C TYR A 55 18.80 -0.49 13.23
N GLU A 56 17.87 -0.64 14.17
CA GLU A 56 17.13 -1.89 14.37
C GLU A 56 16.12 -2.09 13.24
N ILE A 57 15.43 -1.01 12.85
CA ILE A 57 14.50 -1.00 11.72
C ILE A 57 15.25 -1.34 10.42
N ASP A 58 16.39 -0.70 10.16
CA ASP A 58 17.23 -0.98 8.99
C ASP A 58 17.69 -2.44 8.95
N ALA A 59 18.11 -3.01 10.09
CA ALA A 59 18.48 -4.42 10.18
C ALA A 59 17.32 -5.36 9.82
N ARG A 60 16.10 -5.07 10.29
CA ARG A 60 14.88 -5.85 9.98
C ARG A 60 14.50 -5.73 8.50
N VAL A 61 14.51 -4.52 7.95
CA VAL A 61 14.26 -4.26 6.52
C VAL A 61 15.26 -5.03 5.65
N LYS A 62 16.56 -4.95 5.97
CA LYS A 62 17.60 -5.67 5.24
C LYS A 62 17.43 -7.19 5.31
N ALA A 63 16.98 -7.74 6.43
CA ALA A 63 16.71 -9.17 6.55
C ALA A 63 15.61 -9.62 5.57
N ILE A 64 14.50 -8.89 5.50
CA ILE A 64 13.37 -9.22 4.61
C ILE A 64 13.75 -9.05 3.14
N VAL A 65 14.43 -7.96 2.79
CA VAL A 65 14.79 -7.65 1.40
C VAL A 65 15.82 -8.63 0.83
N ARG A 66 16.73 -9.17 1.67
CA ARG A 66 17.68 -10.22 1.25
C ARG A 66 16.99 -11.46 0.71
N ASP A 67 15.80 -11.78 1.21
CA ASP A 67 15.02 -12.92 0.75
C ASP A 67 14.16 -12.59 -0.49
N GLY A 68 14.34 -11.40 -1.07
CA GLY A 68 13.56 -10.93 -2.23
C GLY A 68 12.09 -10.64 -1.92
N LEU A 69 11.75 -10.51 -0.64
CA LEU A 69 10.39 -10.31 -0.16
C LEU A 69 10.08 -8.81 -0.04
N SER A 70 8.82 -8.42 -0.30
CA SER A 70 8.35 -7.08 0.08
C SER A 70 8.31 -6.94 1.60
N VAL A 71 8.67 -5.77 2.11
CA VAL A 71 8.61 -5.45 3.55
C VAL A 71 7.17 -5.18 4.06
N TYR A 72 6.21 -5.12 3.13
CA TYR A 72 4.80 -4.89 3.41
C TYR A 72 3.97 -6.08 2.94
N ARG A 73 2.85 -6.30 3.62
CA ARG A 73 1.83 -7.30 3.28
C ARG A 73 0.61 -6.62 2.68
N VAL A 74 0.03 -7.22 1.64
CA VAL A 74 -1.28 -6.85 1.10
C VAL A 74 -2.38 -7.61 1.87
N ARG A 75 -3.44 -6.91 2.27
CA ARG A 75 -4.62 -7.49 2.92
C ARG A 75 -5.60 -7.95 1.84
N GLU A 76 -5.40 -9.16 1.33
CA GLU A 76 -6.21 -9.76 0.25
C GLU A 76 -7.72 -9.72 0.52
N GLU A 77 -8.13 -10.07 1.75
CA GLU A 77 -9.54 -10.06 2.15
C GLU A 77 -10.15 -8.66 2.02
N ARG A 78 -9.39 -7.61 2.39
CA ARG A 78 -9.84 -6.22 2.23
C ARG A 78 -9.97 -5.84 0.77
N LEU A 79 -9.01 -6.21 -0.08
CA LEU A 79 -9.13 -5.94 -1.51
C LEU A 79 -10.35 -6.65 -2.12
N ARG A 80 -10.61 -7.89 -1.71
CA ARG A 80 -11.78 -8.66 -2.14
C ARG A 80 -13.10 -8.03 -1.71
N GLU A 81 -13.20 -7.57 -0.45
CA GLU A 81 -14.37 -6.84 0.08
C GLU A 81 -14.60 -5.52 -0.69
N LEU A 82 -13.52 -4.79 -0.96
CA LEU A 82 -13.58 -3.48 -1.61
C LEU A 82 -13.86 -3.57 -3.11
N ARG A 83 -13.62 -4.71 -3.76
CA ARG A 83 -13.86 -4.89 -5.21
C ARG A 83 -13.35 -3.70 -6.04
N PRO A 84 -12.05 -3.36 -5.98
CA PRO A 84 -11.50 -2.28 -6.78
C PRO A 84 -11.57 -2.61 -8.27
N GLU A 85 -11.81 -1.60 -9.09
CA GLU A 85 -11.69 -1.67 -10.55
C GLU A 85 -10.29 -1.22 -11.00
N VAL A 86 -9.62 -0.39 -10.20
CA VAL A 86 -8.27 0.12 -10.46
C VAL A 86 -7.46 0.05 -9.16
N ILE A 87 -6.27 -0.52 -9.24
CA ILE A 87 -5.27 -0.48 -8.16
C ILE A 87 -4.07 0.30 -8.66
N VAL A 88 -3.68 1.34 -7.93
CA VAL A 88 -2.51 2.17 -8.24
C VAL A 88 -1.40 1.82 -7.26
N THR A 89 -0.26 1.38 -7.80
CA THR A 89 0.93 0.99 -7.03
C THR A 89 2.20 1.38 -7.80
N GLN A 90 3.36 0.94 -7.32
CA GLN A 90 4.67 1.14 -7.95
C GLN A 90 5.38 -0.20 -8.18
N SER A 91 6.34 -0.20 -9.11
CA SER A 91 7.18 -1.38 -9.43
C SER A 91 8.68 -1.10 -9.33
N HIS A 92 9.09 0.05 -8.80
CA HIS A 92 10.48 0.52 -8.79
C HIS A 92 11.23 0.20 -7.50
N CYS A 93 10.58 0.34 -6.35
CA CYS A 93 11.24 0.29 -5.05
C CYS A 93 10.72 -0.90 -4.23
N ALA A 94 11.62 -1.77 -3.76
CA ALA A 94 11.24 -2.94 -2.96
C ALA A 94 10.83 -2.62 -1.50
N VAL A 95 11.13 -1.40 -1.02
CA VAL A 95 10.95 -0.99 0.38
C VAL A 95 10.04 0.21 0.57
N CYS A 96 9.59 0.86 -0.50
CA CYS A 96 8.83 2.11 -0.41
C CYS A 96 7.31 1.90 -0.38
N ALA A 97 6.84 0.75 -0.88
CA ALA A 97 5.44 0.33 -0.86
C ALA A 97 5.39 -1.19 -1.14
N VAL A 98 4.19 -1.77 -1.13
CA VAL A 98 3.99 -3.15 -1.58
C VAL A 98 4.50 -3.34 -3.01
N SER A 99 5.04 -4.53 -3.29
CA SER A 99 5.56 -4.86 -4.62
C SER A 99 4.41 -5.09 -5.61
N LEU A 100 4.65 -4.88 -6.91
CA LEU A 100 3.68 -5.23 -7.95
C LEU A 100 3.30 -6.71 -7.88
N ARG A 101 4.28 -7.59 -7.64
CA ARG A 101 4.06 -9.03 -7.53
C ARG A 101 3.10 -9.38 -6.38
N ASP A 102 3.29 -8.79 -5.20
CA ASP A 102 2.41 -9.02 -4.03
C ASP A 102 0.98 -8.54 -4.32
N VAL A 103 0.81 -7.49 -5.15
CA VAL A 103 -0.50 -7.01 -5.58
C VAL A 103 -1.15 -7.97 -6.57
N GLU A 104 -0.40 -8.46 -7.57
CA GLU A 104 -0.88 -9.43 -8.55
C GLU A 104 -1.29 -10.75 -7.87
N GLU A 105 -0.45 -11.27 -6.97
CA GLU A 105 -0.77 -12.47 -6.18
C GLU A 105 -2.06 -12.29 -5.37
N ALA A 106 -2.34 -11.08 -4.88
CA ALA A 106 -3.52 -10.79 -4.07
C ALA A 106 -4.84 -10.68 -4.86
N VAL A 107 -4.80 -10.37 -6.17
CA VAL A 107 -6.00 -10.02 -6.94
C VAL A 107 -6.18 -10.78 -8.25
N CYS A 108 -5.15 -11.47 -8.74
CA CYS A 108 -5.18 -12.23 -9.99
C CYS A 108 -5.14 -13.75 -9.79
N ALA A 109 -5.01 -14.22 -8.55
CA ALA A 109 -5.01 -15.64 -8.18
C ALA A 109 -6.42 -16.25 -8.13
#